data_AF-A0A1X0IHQ6-F1
#
_entry.id   AF-A0A1X0IHQ6-F1
#
_cell.length_a   1.000
_cell.length_b   1.000
_cell.length_c   1.000
_cell.angle_alpha   90.00
_cell.angle_beta   90.00
_cell.angle_gamma   90.00
#
_symmetry.space_group_name_H-M   'P 1'
#
loop_
_entity.id
_entity.type
_entity.pdbx_description
1 polymer ?
#
loop_
_entity_poly.entity_id
_entity_poly.type
_entity_poly.pdbx_seq_one_letter_code
_entity_poly.pdbx_strand_id
1 'polypeptide(L)'
;MADPYRSWTDYSEGTEDLIHLTHEGYRHLSFYPQIMNLAGLTEEEMSSGKWKASRADKEIEAGFPTLHAHALLGLWGAFERFIEDVFVAAIVDAPEILGGEMFAKLKLPLKVALSSGEERARGIMLEISRAAGSDSKTGINQFENILNYVGLSGVTPPNVRDAVFNAQQVRHVWAHRGGVADEQFVGRCPSRAKVGDKLMIDIGEFGIYMHGLHMYGILIMNRHLLNLGEPLVLSECEGYKGTWVQIGWTDPSDAPDAQLDDVDDDY
;
A
#
# COMPACT_ATOMS: atom_id res chain seq x y z
N MET A 1 -12.51 -7.56 18.14
CA MET A 1 -11.84 -7.97 16.89
C MET A 1 -10.37 -7.60 17.01
N ALA A 2 -9.46 -8.29 16.32
CA ALA A 2 -8.13 -7.70 16.12
C ALA A 2 -8.32 -6.40 15.32
N ASP A 3 -7.64 -5.33 15.72
CA ASP A 3 -7.64 -4.07 14.99
C ASP A 3 -7.28 -4.33 13.51
N PRO A 4 -8.21 -4.11 12.55
CA PRO A 4 -8.00 -4.47 11.14
C PRO A 4 -6.89 -3.64 10.47
N TYR A 5 -6.43 -2.58 11.13
CA TYR A 5 -5.41 -1.69 10.63
C TYR A 5 -4.02 -2.05 11.14
N ARG A 6 -3.92 -2.79 12.24
CA ARG A 6 -2.65 -3.04 12.94
C ARG A 6 -1.60 -3.77 12.10
N SER A 7 -2.02 -4.74 11.29
CA SER A 7 -1.08 -5.49 10.44
C SER A 7 -0.41 -4.58 9.41
N TRP A 8 -1.13 -3.58 8.91
CA TRP A 8 -0.62 -2.57 8.00
C TRP A 8 0.35 -1.63 8.71
N THR A 9 -0.05 -1.06 9.85
CA THR A 9 0.79 -0.12 10.60
C THR A 9 2.10 -0.77 11.01
N ASP A 10 2.04 -1.96 11.62
CA ASP A 10 3.22 -2.69 12.10
C ASP A 10 4.18 -3.03 10.93
N TYR A 11 3.64 -3.43 9.77
CA TYR A 11 4.47 -3.74 8.60
C TYR A 11 5.08 -2.48 7.97
N SER A 12 4.31 -1.40 7.89
CA SER A 12 4.76 -0.14 7.32
C SER A 12 5.89 0.49 8.14
N GLU A 13 5.71 0.60 9.46
CA GLU A 13 6.72 1.08 10.39
C GLU A 13 7.98 0.21 10.33
N GLY A 14 7.82 -1.12 10.36
CA GLY A 14 8.95 -2.04 10.24
C GLY A 14 9.70 -1.91 8.90
N THR A 15 9.01 -1.53 7.83
CA THR A 15 9.64 -1.28 6.53
C THR A 15 10.40 0.04 6.50
N GLU A 16 9.85 1.10 7.10
CA GLU A 16 10.53 2.38 7.28
C GLU A 16 11.81 2.21 8.11
N ASP A 17 11.71 1.51 9.24
CA ASP A 17 12.84 1.18 10.11
C ASP A 17 13.92 0.40 9.34
N LEU A 18 13.52 -0.61 8.58
CA LEU A 18 14.45 -1.40 7.76
C LEU A 18 15.22 -0.52 6.76
N ILE A 19 14.52 0.38 6.06
CA ILE A 19 15.16 1.29 5.11
C ILE A 19 16.12 2.23 5.83
N HIS A 20 15.67 2.85 6.92
CA HIS A 20 16.47 3.81 7.68
C HIS A 20 17.76 3.17 8.21
N LEU A 21 17.63 2.03 8.90
CA LEU A 21 18.76 1.29 9.45
C LEU A 21 19.70 0.77 8.35
N THR A 22 19.17 0.40 7.18
CA THR A 22 20.00 -0.01 6.05
C THR A 22 20.79 1.17 5.50
N HIS A 23 20.17 2.34 5.29
CA HIS A 23 20.86 3.55 4.84
C HIS A 23 21.97 3.95 5.80
N GLU A 24 21.67 3.97 7.11
CA GLU A 24 22.64 4.30 8.16
C GLU A 24 23.78 3.27 8.20
N GLY A 25 23.47 1.98 8.18
CA GLY A 25 24.46 0.91 8.20
C GLY A 25 25.44 0.99 7.03
N TYR A 26 24.95 1.26 5.81
CA TYR A 26 25.79 1.43 4.64
C TYR A 26 26.71 2.66 4.76
N ARG A 27 26.18 3.78 5.26
CA ARG A 27 27.00 4.98 5.52
C ARG A 27 28.07 4.72 6.57
N HIS A 28 27.78 3.97 7.62
CA HIS A 28 28.81 3.59 8.60
C HIS A 28 29.89 2.70 7.97
N LEU A 29 29.50 1.75 7.11
CA LEU A 29 30.46 0.88 6.42
C LEU A 29 31.39 1.63 5.46
N SER A 30 30.95 2.73 4.83
CA SER A 30 31.81 3.51 3.93
C SER A 30 32.96 4.21 4.67
N PHE A 31 32.74 4.64 5.92
CA PHE A 31 33.79 5.23 6.76
C PHE A 31 34.72 4.21 7.43
N TYR A 32 34.37 2.92 7.39
CA TYR A 32 35.05 1.88 8.15
C TYR A 32 36.57 1.75 7.86
N PRO A 33 37.06 1.85 6.62
CA PRO A 33 38.50 1.79 6.34
C PRO A 33 39.28 2.95 6.98
N GLN A 34 38.68 4.14 7.08
CA GLN A 34 39.32 5.29 7.71
C GLN A 34 39.49 5.06 9.21
N ILE A 35 38.47 4.50 9.86
CA ILE A 35 38.50 4.14 11.28
C ILE A 35 39.57 3.08 11.53
N MET A 36 39.64 2.04 10.70
CA MET A 36 40.65 0.98 10.83
C MET A 36 42.08 1.51 10.65
N ASN A 37 42.29 2.40 9.69
CA ASN A 37 43.59 3.05 9.47
C ASN A 37 44.01 3.89 10.68
N LEU A 38 43.08 4.66 11.27
CA LEU A 38 43.33 5.42 12.50
C LEU A 38 43.62 4.52 13.71
N ALA A 39 43.06 3.30 13.75
CA ALA A 39 43.35 2.30 14.76
C ALA A 39 44.70 1.61 14.59
N GLY A 40 45.48 1.92 13.54
CA GLY A 40 46.80 1.36 13.30
C GLY A 40 46.80 -0.06 12.70
N LEU A 41 45.67 -0.49 12.14
CA LEU A 41 45.58 -1.79 11.46
C LEU A 41 46.38 -1.76 10.14
N THR A 42 46.96 -2.92 9.80
CA THR A 42 47.72 -3.09 8.56
C THR A 42 46.81 -3.18 7.34
N GLU A 43 47.38 -2.98 6.16
CA GLU A 43 46.68 -3.11 4.88
C GLU A 43 46.01 -4.49 4.68
N GLU A 44 46.69 -5.55 5.11
CA GLU A 44 46.16 -6.92 5.03
C GLU A 44 44.94 -7.10 5.93
N GLU A 45 45.00 -6.60 7.17
CA GLU A 45 43.89 -6.63 8.13
C GLU A 45 42.69 -5.77 7.67
N MET A 46 42.93 -4.70 6.93
CA MET A 46 41.90 -3.81 6.39
C MET A 46 41.22 -4.32 5.12
N SER A 47 41.75 -5.36 4.47
CA SER A 47 41.30 -5.82 3.14
C SER A 47 39.79 -6.11 3.07
N SER A 48 39.24 -6.82 4.06
CA SER A 48 37.80 -7.09 4.16
C SER A 48 36.97 -5.81 4.36
N GLY A 49 37.45 -4.89 5.20
CA GLY A 49 36.81 -3.60 5.45
C GLY A 49 36.74 -2.73 4.18
N LYS A 50 37.83 -2.66 3.43
CA LYS A 50 37.89 -1.95 2.14
C LYS A 50 36.93 -2.54 1.10
N TRP A 51 36.83 -3.87 1.04
CA TRP A 51 35.86 -4.53 0.15
C TRP A 51 34.41 -4.17 0.54
N LYS A 52 34.06 -4.22 1.83
CA LYS A 52 32.72 -3.85 2.31
C LYS A 52 32.39 -2.38 2.03
N ALA A 53 33.32 -1.48 2.33
CA ALA A 53 33.16 -0.05 2.05
C ALA A 53 32.93 0.22 0.56
N SER A 54 33.73 -0.39 -0.31
CA SER A 54 33.55 -0.25 -1.76
C SER A 54 32.20 -0.78 -2.26
N ARG A 55 31.65 -1.82 -1.63
CA ARG A 55 30.27 -2.27 -1.93
C ARG A 55 29.24 -1.28 -1.42
N ALA A 56 29.44 -0.74 -0.22
CA ALA A 56 28.53 0.22 0.37
C ALA A 56 28.45 1.52 -0.44
N ASP A 57 29.61 2.05 -0.86
CA ASP A 57 29.70 3.26 -1.70
C ASP A 57 28.92 3.11 -3.00
N LYS A 58 29.02 1.94 -3.66
CA LYS A 58 28.26 1.67 -4.89
C LYS A 58 26.74 1.72 -4.68
N GLU A 59 26.24 1.18 -3.58
CA GLU A 59 24.80 1.23 -3.27
C GLU A 59 24.35 2.65 -2.88
N ILE A 60 25.18 3.39 -2.13
CA ILE A 60 24.95 4.79 -1.77
C ILE A 60 24.88 5.65 -3.04
N GLU A 61 25.87 5.55 -3.92
CA GLU A 61 25.93 6.28 -5.18
C GLU A 61 24.75 5.95 -6.11
N ALA A 62 24.33 4.68 -6.13
CA ALA A 62 23.17 4.25 -6.92
C ALA A 62 21.83 4.68 -6.32
N GLY A 63 21.79 5.13 -5.06
CA GLY A 63 20.57 5.54 -4.37
C GLY A 63 19.71 4.36 -3.90
N PHE A 64 20.31 3.20 -3.62
CA PHE A 64 19.63 2.01 -3.09
C PHE A 64 18.40 1.51 -3.88
N PRO A 65 18.45 1.42 -5.22
CA PRO A 65 17.27 1.09 -6.04
C PRO A 65 16.66 -0.27 -5.69
N THR A 66 17.51 -1.25 -5.36
CA THR A 66 17.08 -2.60 -5.01
C THR A 66 16.37 -2.61 -3.65
N LEU A 67 16.88 -1.88 -2.66
CA LEU A 67 16.26 -1.77 -1.34
C LEU A 67 14.85 -1.19 -1.45
N HIS A 68 14.72 -0.04 -2.13
CA HIS A 68 13.44 0.63 -2.31
C HIS A 68 12.45 -0.21 -3.11
N ALA A 69 12.91 -0.94 -4.13
CA ALA A 69 12.05 -1.86 -4.88
C ALA A 69 11.51 -3.01 -4.00
N HIS A 70 12.36 -3.62 -3.17
CA HIS A 70 11.93 -4.71 -2.28
C HIS A 70 11.01 -4.20 -1.17
N ALA A 71 11.30 -3.02 -0.62
CA ALA A 71 10.42 -2.36 0.33
C ALA A 71 9.04 -2.07 -0.29
N LEU A 72 8.99 -1.56 -1.52
CA LEU A 72 7.73 -1.30 -2.22
C LEU A 72 6.95 -2.59 -2.50
N LEU A 73 7.62 -3.69 -2.87
CA LEU A 73 6.99 -5.00 -3.04
C LEU A 73 6.37 -5.50 -1.73
N GLY A 74 7.10 -5.37 -0.63
CA GLY A 74 6.64 -5.72 0.70
C GLY A 74 5.43 -4.90 1.13
N LEU A 75 5.55 -3.57 1.07
CA LEU A 75 4.48 -2.63 1.39
C LEU A 75 3.23 -2.90 0.56
N TRP A 76 3.39 -3.16 -0.73
CA TRP A 76 2.23 -3.46 -1.56
C TRP A 76 1.51 -4.74 -1.12
N GLY A 77 2.24 -5.80 -0.80
CA GLY A 77 1.63 -7.04 -0.30
C GLY A 77 0.91 -6.84 1.04
N ALA A 78 1.53 -6.09 1.95
CA ALA A 78 0.89 -5.70 3.22
C ALA A 78 -0.34 -4.80 2.99
N PHE A 79 -0.29 -3.92 1.99
CA PHE A 79 -1.40 -3.05 1.61
C PHE A 79 -2.57 -3.83 1.01
N GLU A 80 -2.32 -4.79 0.12
CA GLU A 80 -3.37 -5.70 -0.36
C GLU A 80 -4.02 -6.42 0.80
N ARG A 81 -3.21 -6.91 1.75
CA ARG A 81 -3.71 -7.59 2.93
C ARG A 81 -4.54 -6.69 3.85
N PHE A 82 -4.13 -5.44 4.02
CA PHE A 82 -4.88 -4.42 4.75
C PHE A 82 -6.28 -4.24 4.18
N ILE A 83 -6.41 -4.09 2.85
CA ILE A 83 -7.71 -3.94 2.19
C ILE A 83 -8.60 -5.15 2.46
N GLU A 84 -8.02 -6.36 2.43
CA GLU A 84 -8.74 -7.58 2.77
C GLU A 84 -9.24 -7.60 4.22
N ASP A 85 -8.39 -7.19 5.16
CA ASP A 85 -8.74 -7.19 6.58
C ASP A 85 -9.79 -6.14 6.92
N VAL A 86 -9.76 -4.96 6.29
CA VAL A 86 -10.82 -3.95 6.43
C VAL A 86 -12.14 -4.42 5.80
N PHE A 87 -12.10 -5.06 4.63
CA PHE A 87 -13.30 -5.65 4.02
C PHE A 87 -13.96 -6.69 4.94
N VAL A 88 -13.13 -7.53 5.57
CA VAL A 88 -13.61 -8.53 6.53
C VAL A 88 -14.20 -7.87 7.77
N ALA A 89 -13.53 -6.86 8.32
CA ALA A 89 -14.04 -6.10 9.46
C ALA A 89 -15.41 -5.50 9.17
N ALA A 90 -15.59 -4.84 8.01
CA ALA A 90 -16.85 -4.23 7.62
C ALA A 90 -18.02 -5.23 7.59
N ILE A 91 -17.81 -6.45 7.09
CA ILE A 91 -18.85 -7.51 7.11
C ILE A 91 -19.11 -8.02 8.53
N VAL A 92 -18.10 -8.11 9.37
CA VAL A 92 -18.25 -8.64 10.74
C VAL A 92 -18.93 -7.61 11.65
N ASP A 93 -18.60 -6.33 11.48
CA ASP A 93 -19.17 -5.22 12.24
C ASP A 93 -20.61 -4.93 11.81
N ALA A 94 -20.93 -5.08 10.52
CA ALA A 94 -22.28 -4.88 9.96
C ALA A 94 -22.75 -6.07 9.08
N PRO A 95 -23.09 -7.24 9.65
CA PRO A 95 -23.46 -8.44 8.88
C PRO A 95 -24.68 -8.26 7.96
N GLU A 96 -25.55 -7.30 8.26
CA GLU A 96 -26.74 -6.93 7.51
C GLU A 96 -26.44 -6.43 6.08
N ILE A 97 -25.24 -5.90 5.82
CA ILE A 97 -24.85 -5.45 4.47
C ILE A 97 -24.91 -6.59 3.44
N LEU A 98 -24.78 -7.84 3.91
CA LEU A 98 -24.90 -9.03 3.07
C LEU A 98 -26.31 -9.29 2.55
N GLY A 99 -27.32 -8.63 3.10
CA GLY A 99 -28.68 -8.61 2.57
C GLY A 99 -28.86 -7.68 1.35
N GLY A 100 -27.88 -6.82 1.06
CA GLY A 100 -27.97 -5.84 -0.02
C GLY A 100 -27.93 -6.44 -1.43
N GLU A 101 -28.43 -5.68 -2.42
CA GLU A 101 -28.54 -6.12 -3.82
C GLU A 101 -27.19 -6.53 -4.44
N MET A 102 -26.09 -5.90 -4.00
CA MET A 102 -24.73 -6.21 -4.45
C MET A 102 -24.35 -7.68 -4.22
N PHE A 103 -24.83 -8.29 -3.13
CA PHE A 103 -24.56 -9.69 -2.81
C PHE A 103 -25.60 -10.66 -3.38
N ALA A 104 -26.78 -10.18 -3.80
CA ALA A 104 -27.89 -11.02 -4.26
C ALA A 104 -27.52 -11.91 -5.46
N LYS A 105 -26.57 -11.49 -6.29
CA LYS A 105 -26.10 -12.24 -7.48
C LYS A 105 -24.81 -13.03 -7.24
N LEU A 106 -24.20 -12.92 -6.05
CA LEU A 106 -22.92 -13.55 -5.75
C LEU A 106 -23.12 -15.07 -5.56
N LYS A 107 -22.45 -15.86 -6.39
CA LYS A 107 -22.47 -17.33 -6.26
C LYS A 107 -21.43 -17.76 -5.23
N LEU A 108 -21.88 -18.33 -4.12
CA LEU A 108 -21.01 -18.79 -3.05
C LEU A 108 -20.96 -20.33 -2.98
N PRO A 109 -19.78 -20.93 -2.75
CA PRO A 109 -19.71 -22.33 -2.34
C PRO A 109 -20.53 -22.57 -1.07
N LEU A 110 -21.22 -23.72 -1.00
CA LEU A 110 -22.08 -24.05 0.16
C LEU A 110 -21.32 -23.97 1.49
N LYS A 111 -20.04 -24.36 1.51
CA LYS A 111 -19.18 -24.22 2.70
C LYS A 111 -19.12 -22.77 3.19
N VAL A 112 -18.87 -21.82 2.28
CA VAL A 112 -18.80 -20.38 2.63
C VAL A 112 -20.16 -19.88 3.10
N ALA A 113 -21.24 -20.28 2.43
CA ALA A 113 -22.60 -19.89 2.81
C ALA A 113 -23.01 -20.37 4.21
N LEU A 114 -22.50 -21.53 4.64
CA LEU A 114 -22.74 -22.11 5.96
C LEU A 114 -21.76 -21.63 7.05
N SER A 115 -20.66 -20.97 6.67
CA SER A 115 -19.71 -20.37 7.62
C SER A 115 -20.31 -19.11 8.27
N SER A 116 -19.64 -18.59 9.31
CA SER A 116 -20.03 -17.36 10.00
C SER A 116 -18.82 -16.47 10.31
N GLY A 117 -19.08 -15.22 10.72
CA GLY A 117 -18.05 -14.26 11.10
C GLY A 117 -16.97 -14.07 10.03
N GLU A 118 -15.72 -14.04 10.47
CA GLU A 118 -14.55 -13.82 9.59
C GLU A 118 -14.39 -14.90 8.52
N GLU A 119 -14.68 -16.18 8.82
CA GLU A 119 -14.53 -17.25 7.82
C GLU A 119 -15.47 -17.01 6.64
N ARG A 120 -16.72 -16.62 6.92
CA ARG A 120 -17.69 -16.25 5.89
C ARG A 120 -17.22 -15.03 5.10
N ALA A 121 -16.83 -13.97 5.80
CA ALA A 121 -16.39 -12.73 5.16
C ALA A 121 -15.20 -12.94 4.21
N ARG A 122 -14.18 -13.70 4.65
CA ARG A 122 -13.01 -14.06 3.82
C ARG A 122 -13.40 -14.91 2.61
N GLY A 123 -14.32 -15.86 2.79
CA GLY A 123 -14.84 -16.66 1.69
C GLY A 123 -15.59 -15.82 0.65
N ILE A 124 -16.42 -14.88 1.09
CA ILE A 124 -17.14 -13.95 0.22
C ILE A 124 -16.18 -13.08 -0.58
N MET A 125 -15.21 -12.46 0.11
CA MET A 125 -14.18 -11.63 -0.52
C MET A 125 -13.42 -12.38 -1.60
N LEU A 126 -13.04 -13.64 -1.34
CA LEU A 126 -12.34 -14.48 -2.31
C LEU A 126 -13.16 -14.69 -3.59
N GLU A 127 -14.47 -14.92 -3.47
CA GLU A 127 -15.34 -15.08 -4.63
C GLU A 127 -15.54 -13.76 -5.39
N ILE A 128 -15.64 -12.62 -4.71
CA ILE A 128 -15.66 -11.29 -5.34
C ILE A 128 -14.39 -11.05 -6.13
N SER A 129 -13.22 -11.29 -5.53
CA SER A 129 -11.91 -11.11 -6.18
C SER A 129 -11.72 -12.02 -7.39
N ARG A 130 -12.33 -13.22 -7.40
CA ARG A 130 -12.33 -14.12 -8.57
C ARG A 130 -13.26 -13.66 -9.67
N ALA A 131 -14.41 -13.09 -9.32
CA ALA A 131 -15.39 -12.57 -10.28
C ALA A 131 -14.93 -11.26 -10.94
N ALA A 132 -14.04 -10.50 -10.28
CA ALA A 132 -13.45 -9.29 -10.83
C ALA A 132 -12.59 -9.60 -12.08
N GLY A 133 -12.93 -8.96 -13.22
CA GLY A 133 -12.23 -9.11 -14.50
C GLY A 133 -10.78 -8.61 -14.49
N SER A 134 -10.09 -8.67 -15.63
CA SER A 134 -8.71 -8.17 -15.76
C SER A 134 -8.63 -6.65 -15.68
N ASP A 135 -9.61 -5.97 -16.26
CA ASP A 135 -9.58 -4.51 -16.45
C ASP A 135 -9.85 -3.75 -15.14
N SER A 136 -10.50 -4.41 -14.19
CA SER A 136 -10.67 -3.90 -12.83
C SER A 136 -9.38 -3.90 -12.02
N LYS A 137 -8.28 -4.52 -12.48
CA LYS A 137 -7.06 -4.74 -11.68
C LYS A 137 -6.00 -3.65 -11.79
N THR A 138 -6.35 -2.43 -12.21
CA THR A 138 -5.38 -1.35 -12.43
C THR A 138 -5.57 -0.19 -11.43
N GLY A 139 -4.47 0.22 -10.80
CA GLY A 139 -4.43 1.30 -9.81
C GLY A 139 -5.40 1.06 -8.64
N ILE A 140 -6.04 2.13 -8.17
CA ILE A 140 -7.01 2.05 -7.07
C ILE A 140 -8.26 1.24 -7.42
N ASN A 141 -8.60 1.12 -8.71
CA ASN A 141 -9.86 0.50 -9.13
C ASN A 141 -9.96 -0.96 -8.68
N GLN A 142 -8.82 -1.64 -8.53
CA GLN A 142 -8.82 -3.02 -8.04
C GLN A 142 -9.33 -3.14 -6.61
N PHE A 143 -9.09 -2.10 -5.80
CA PHE A 143 -9.50 -2.04 -4.41
C PHE A 143 -10.90 -1.45 -4.30
N GLU A 144 -11.17 -0.33 -4.98
CA GLU A 144 -12.48 0.32 -4.98
C GLU A 144 -13.60 -0.63 -5.43
N ASN A 145 -13.36 -1.49 -6.44
CA ASN A 145 -14.34 -2.48 -6.88
C ASN A 145 -14.67 -3.53 -5.81
N ILE A 146 -13.70 -3.92 -4.99
CA ILE A 146 -13.91 -4.87 -3.88
C ILE A 146 -14.63 -4.15 -2.74
N LEU A 147 -14.14 -2.97 -2.36
CA LEU A 147 -14.66 -2.15 -1.26
C LEU A 147 -16.09 -1.65 -1.51
N ASN A 148 -16.49 -1.51 -2.78
CA ASN A 148 -17.86 -1.12 -3.14
C ASN A 148 -18.91 -2.10 -2.60
N TYR A 149 -18.60 -3.40 -2.49
CA TYR A 149 -19.53 -4.38 -1.92
C TYR A 149 -19.86 -4.12 -0.45
N VAL A 150 -18.97 -3.44 0.28
CA VAL A 150 -19.14 -3.15 1.71
C VAL A 150 -19.32 -1.66 1.97
N GLY A 151 -19.68 -0.88 0.95
CA GLY A 151 -19.94 0.55 1.09
C GLY A 151 -18.70 1.39 1.43
N LEU A 152 -17.50 0.88 1.14
CA LEU A 152 -16.22 1.57 1.43
C LEU A 152 -15.54 2.15 0.18
N SER A 153 -16.19 2.07 -0.98
CA SER A 153 -15.71 2.76 -2.18
C SER A 153 -16.14 4.22 -2.23
N GLY A 154 -15.44 5.07 -2.98
CA GLY A 154 -15.86 6.46 -3.14
C GLY A 154 -14.87 7.35 -3.87
N VAL A 155 -15.02 8.66 -3.66
CA VAL A 155 -14.11 9.66 -4.24
C VAL A 155 -12.72 9.52 -3.62
N THR A 156 -11.72 9.43 -4.48
CA THR A 156 -10.31 9.33 -4.08
C THR A 156 -9.53 10.52 -4.63
N PRO A 157 -8.78 11.26 -3.78
CA PRO A 157 -7.98 12.40 -4.21
C PRO A 157 -7.04 12.05 -5.38
N PRO A 158 -6.93 12.88 -6.43
CA PRO A 158 -6.11 12.59 -7.60
C PRO A 158 -4.65 12.26 -7.29
N ASN A 159 -4.02 13.00 -6.36
CA ASN A 159 -2.64 12.76 -5.96
C ASN A 159 -2.43 11.37 -5.33
N VAL A 160 -3.39 10.90 -4.53
CA VAL A 160 -3.37 9.56 -3.93
C VAL A 160 -3.59 8.50 -5.00
N ARG A 161 -4.59 8.69 -5.87
CA ARG A 161 -4.88 7.77 -6.98
C ARG A 161 -3.65 7.56 -7.88
N ASP A 162 -3.00 8.64 -8.27
CA ASP A 162 -1.87 8.60 -9.19
C ASP A 162 -0.65 7.93 -8.54
N ALA A 163 -0.44 8.17 -7.24
CA ALA A 163 0.62 7.50 -6.47
C ALA A 163 0.41 5.99 -6.37
N VAL A 164 -0.81 5.53 -6.04
CA VAL A 164 -1.14 4.10 -5.99
C VAL A 164 -1.00 3.45 -7.38
N PHE A 165 -1.43 4.14 -8.43
CA PHE A 165 -1.25 3.66 -9.81
C PHE A 165 0.22 3.47 -10.16
N ASN A 166 1.06 4.48 -9.90
CA ASN A 166 2.48 4.43 -10.21
C ASN A 166 3.20 3.37 -9.37
N ALA A 167 2.89 3.28 -8.07
CA ALA A 167 3.38 2.22 -7.18
C ALA A 167 3.07 0.82 -7.75
N GLN A 168 1.85 0.61 -8.25
CA GLN A 168 1.46 -0.64 -8.90
C GLN A 168 2.29 -0.93 -10.16
N GLN A 169 2.50 0.07 -11.03
CA GLN A 169 3.23 -0.15 -12.27
C GLN A 169 4.70 -0.47 -11.98
N VAL A 170 5.34 0.27 -11.08
CA VAL A 170 6.74 0.08 -10.70
C VAL A 170 6.96 -1.26 -10.02
N ARG A 171 6.12 -1.63 -9.03
CA ARG A 171 6.25 -2.93 -8.38
C ARG A 171 6.08 -4.08 -9.37
N HIS A 172 5.18 -3.95 -10.35
CA HIS A 172 4.88 -5.03 -11.28
C HIS A 172 6.11 -5.36 -12.13
N VAL A 173 6.81 -4.33 -12.60
CA VAL A 173 8.07 -4.49 -13.34
C VAL A 173 9.16 -5.11 -12.46
N TRP A 174 9.27 -4.70 -11.19
CA TRP A 174 10.24 -5.31 -10.28
C TRP A 174 9.92 -6.78 -9.96
N ALA A 175 8.66 -7.11 -9.68
CA ALA A 175 8.20 -8.46 -9.37
C ALA A 175 8.37 -9.44 -10.53
N HIS A 176 8.05 -9.01 -11.76
CA HIS A 176 7.89 -9.93 -12.88
C HIS A 176 8.94 -9.77 -13.98
N ARG A 177 9.68 -8.65 -14.00
CA ARG A 177 10.68 -8.33 -15.03
C ARG A 177 12.05 -7.98 -14.45
N GLY A 178 12.26 -8.23 -13.16
CA GLY A 178 13.51 -7.91 -12.49
C GLY A 178 13.89 -6.44 -12.60
N GLY A 179 12.91 -5.53 -12.66
CA GLY A 179 13.13 -4.09 -12.76
C GLY A 179 13.40 -3.58 -14.19
N VAL A 180 13.27 -4.40 -15.23
CA VAL A 180 13.46 -3.98 -16.63
C VAL A 180 12.13 -3.61 -17.26
N ALA A 181 11.98 -2.38 -17.75
CA ALA A 181 10.75 -1.88 -18.35
C ALA A 181 10.38 -2.66 -19.62
N ASP A 182 9.14 -3.16 -19.69
CA ASP A 182 8.57 -3.80 -20.87
C ASP A 182 7.59 -2.88 -21.62
N GLU A 183 7.08 -3.33 -22.77
CA GLU A 183 6.16 -2.56 -23.61
C GLU A 183 4.89 -2.14 -22.85
N GLN A 184 4.40 -3.01 -21.97
CA GLN A 184 3.20 -2.75 -21.18
C GLN A 184 3.43 -1.64 -20.15
N PHE A 185 4.57 -1.67 -19.44
CA PHE A 185 4.93 -0.59 -18.52
C PHE A 185 5.10 0.74 -19.25
N VAL A 186 5.86 0.76 -20.35
CA VAL A 186 6.10 1.98 -21.12
C VAL A 186 4.81 2.54 -21.72
N GLY A 187 3.88 1.67 -22.15
CA GLY A 187 2.56 2.10 -22.60
C GLY A 187 1.74 2.81 -21.52
N ARG A 188 1.93 2.46 -20.25
CA ARG A 188 1.22 3.04 -19.10
C ARG A 188 1.95 4.23 -18.46
N CYS A 189 3.27 4.21 -18.48
CA CYS A 189 4.15 5.22 -17.88
C CYS A 189 5.18 5.72 -18.91
N PRO A 190 4.75 6.35 -20.03
CA PRO A 190 5.62 6.63 -21.18
C PRO A 190 6.73 7.64 -20.88
N SER A 191 6.54 8.53 -19.91
CA SER A 191 7.54 9.51 -19.49
C SER A 191 8.58 8.93 -18.53
N ARG A 192 8.37 7.72 -17.99
CA ARG A 192 9.17 7.19 -16.89
C ARG A 192 10.41 6.40 -17.33
N ALA A 193 10.32 5.69 -18.46
CA ALA A 193 11.40 4.84 -19.00
C ALA A 193 11.12 4.45 -20.46
N LYS A 194 12.14 3.93 -21.15
CA LYS A 194 12.01 3.24 -22.44
C LYS A 194 12.05 1.72 -22.23
N VAL A 195 11.60 0.97 -23.24
CA VAL A 195 11.64 -0.51 -23.20
C VAL A 195 13.10 -0.97 -23.09
N GLY A 196 13.36 -1.85 -22.13
CA GLY A 196 14.70 -2.35 -21.82
C GLY A 196 15.47 -1.55 -20.78
N ASP A 197 15.01 -0.36 -20.39
CA ASP A 197 15.66 0.41 -19.33
C ASP A 197 15.49 -0.28 -17.97
N LYS A 198 16.54 -0.24 -17.16
CA LYS A 198 16.47 -0.63 -15.75
C LYS A 198 15.80 0.51 -14.97
N LEU A 199 14.69 0.23 -14.31
CA LEU A 199 14.04 1.17 -13.42
C LEU A 199 14.89 1.34 -12.16
N MET A 200 15.27 2.59 -11.88
CA MET A 200 15.93 3.01 -10.65
C MET A 200 14.89 3.71 -9.77
N ILE A 201 14.85 3.40 -8.47
CA ILE A 201 13.95 4.03 -7.51
C ILE A 201 14.83 4.67 -6.42
N ASP A 202 14.85 6.00 -6.36
CA ASP A 202 15.51 6.69 -5.26
C ASP A 202 14.58 6.82 -4.04
N ILE A 203 15.12 7.36 -2.94
CA ILE A 203 14.37 7.50 -1.69
C ILE A 203 13.18 8.47 -1.81
N GLY A 204 13.29 9.49 -2.66
CA GLY A 204 12.22 10.47 -2.85
C GLY A 204 11.05 9.86 -3.62
N GLU A 205 11.34 9.15 -4.71
CA GLU A 205 10.33 8.41 -5.47
C GLU A 205 9.68 7.30 -4.62
N PHE A 206 10.48 6.55 -3.86
CA PHE A 206 9.96 5.58 -2.91
C PHE A 206 9.02 6.22 -1.88
N GLY A 207 9.42 7.34 -1.29
CA GLY A 207 8.60 8.09 -0.33
C GLY A 207 7.25 8.52 -0.90
N ILE A 208 7.22 8.97 -2.16
CA ILE A 208 5.96 9.28 -2.86
C ILE A 208 5.04 8.06 -2.90
N TYR A 209 5.56 6.88 -3.27
CA TYR A 209 4.75 5.66 -3.34
C TYR A 209 4.29 5.19 -1.97
N MET A 210 5.19 5.11 -0.99
CA MET A 210 4.89 4.69 0.37
C MET A 210 3.84 5.59 1.01
N HIS A 211 4.05 6.91 1.00
CA HIS A 211 3.08 7.87 1.53
C HIS A 211 1.76 7.82 0.75
N GLY A 212 1.78 7.61 -0.57
CA GLY A 212 0.57 7.43 -1.36
C GLY A 212 -0.26 6.22 -0.91
N LEU A 213 0.40 5.10 -0.61
CA LEU A 213 -0.25 3.92 -0.02
C LEU A 213 -0.79 4.21 1.38
N HIS A 214 -0.04 4.92 2.24
CA HIS A 214 -0.53 5.35 3.56
C HIS A 214 -1.76 6.24 3.44
N MET A 215 -1.73 7.25 2.58
CA MET A 215 -2.87 8.15 2.38
C MET A 215 -4.10 7.41 1.87
N TYR A 216 -3.93 6.45 0.95
CA TYR A 216 -5.04 5.62 0.51
C TYR A 216 -5.53 4.69 1.64
N GLY A 217 -4.63 4.13 2.44
CA GLY A 217 -4.98 3.35 3.63
C GLY A 217 -5.80 4.15 4.64
N ILE A 218 -5.38 5.37 4.96
CA ILE A 218 -6.10 6.29 5.85
C ILE A 218 -7.46 6.67 5.26
N LEU A 219 -7.56 6.87 3.94
CA LEU A 219 -8.85 7.11 3.28
C LEU A 219 -9.83 5.96 3.51
N ILE A 220 -9.39 4.71 3.32
CA ILE A 220 -10.24 3.53 3.53
C ILE A 220 -10.58 3.34 5.02
N MET A 221 -9.62 3.58 5.91
CA MET A 221 -9.84 3.58 7.36
C MET A 221 -10.92 4.60 7.75
N ASN A 222 -10.81 5.84 7.25
CA ASN A 222 -11.79 6.90 7.52
C ASN A 222 -13.18 6.53 7.00
N ARG A 223 -13.31 5.94 5.80
CA ARG A 223 -14.60 5.45 5.32
C ARG A 223 -15.19 4.37 6.24
N HIS A 224 -14.35 3.47 6.77
CA HIS A 224 -14.80 2.46 7.73
C HIS A 224 -15.22 3.09 9.07
N LEU A 225 -14.44 4.04 9.59
CA LEU A 225 -14.76 4.78 10.82
C LEU A 225 -16.08 5.55 10.70
N LEU A 226 -16.34 6.18 9.54
CA LEU A 226 -17.61 6.85 9.27
C LEU A 226 -18.80 5.89 9.39
N ASN A 227 -18.70 4.69 8.82
CA ASN A 227 -19.77 3.68 8.92
C ASN A 227 -20.00 3.21 10.38
N LEU A 228 -18.98 3.32 11.23
CA LEU A 228 -19.05 3.02 12.66
C LEU A 228 -19.49 4.22 13.52
N GLY A 229 -19.65 5.41 12.92
CA GLY A 229 -19.94 6.65 13.65
C GLY A 229 -18.75 7.17 14.48
N GLU A 230 -17.53 6.79 14.11
CA GLU A 230 -16.29 7.17 14.80
C GLU A 230 -15.62 8.39 14.14
N PRO A 231 -14.84 9.20 14.90
CA PRO A 231 -14.15 10.36 14.36
C PRO A 231 -13.12 10.02 13.28
N LEU A 232 -12.93 10.93 12.33
CA LEU A 232 -11.95 10.77 11.25
C LEU A 232 -10.52 10.99 11.72
N VAL A 233 -9.58 10.28 11.09
CA VAL A 233 -8.14 10.50 11.21
C VAL A 233 -7.67 11.31 10.00
N LEU A 234 -7.54 12.63 10.17
CA LEU A 234 -7.15 13.56 9.09
C LEU A 234 -5.65 13.89 9.10
N SER A 235 -4.79 12.91 9.41
CA SER A 235 -3.34 13.06 9.31
C SER A 235 -2.89 13.01 7.84
N GLU A 236 -1.88 13.81 7.49
CA GLU A 236 -1.33 13.86 6.13
C GLU A 236 0.15 13.52 6.13
N CYS A 237 0.54 12.57 5.26
CA CYS A 237 1.94 12.25 5.03
C CYS A 237 2.68 13.41 4.34
N GLU A 238 4.00 13.42 4.47
CA GLU A 238 4.83 14.40 3.78
C GLU A 238 4.65 14.31 2.25
N GLY A 239 4.29 15.45 1.63
CA GLY A 239 4.06 15.55 0.19
C GLY A 239 2.59 15.46 -0.21
N TYR A 240 1.70 15.17 0.75
CA TYR A 240 0.26 15.00 0.53
C TYR A 240 -0.57 16.06 1.25
N LYS A 241 -0.03 17.27 1.43
CA LYS A 241 -0.73 18.35 2.14
C LYS A 241 -1.98 18.79 1.37
N GLY A 242 -3.10 18.96 2.06
CA GLY A 242 -4.38 19.33 1.48
C GLY A 242 -5.07 18.20 0.70
N THR A 243 -4.72 16.94 0.97
CA THR A 243 -5.38 15.76 0.38
C THR A 243 -6.83 15.66 0.84
N TRP A 244 -7.11 15.88 2.12
CA TRP A 244 -8.46 15.74 2.67
C TRP A 244 -9.42 16.84 2.20
N VAL A 245 -8.91 18.07 2.07
CA VAL A 245 -9.66 19.21 1.53
C VAL A 245 -10.18 18.94 0.11
N GLN A 246 -9.44 18.19 -0.71
CA GLN A 246 -9.84 17.86 -2.09
C GLN A 246 -11.12 17.01 -2.16
N ILE A 247 -11.49 16.34 -1.07
CA ILE A 247 -12.70 15.53 -0.96
C ILE A 247 -13.68 16.06 0.09
N GLY A 248 -13.46 17.29 0.57
CA GLY A 248 -14.37 17.97 1.51
C GLY A 248 -14.26 17.52 2.96
N TRP A 249 -13.20 16.80 3.35
CA TRP A 249 -12.96 16.45 4.76
C TRP A 249 -12.04 17.51 5.39
N THR A 250 -12.60 18.39 6.23
CA THR A 250 -11.88 19.52 6.82
C THR A 250 -11.81 19.51 8.35
N ASP A 251 -12.71 18.80 9.01
CA ASP A 251 -12.81 18.61 10.45
C ASP A 251 -12.87 17.10 10.77
N PRO A 252 -12.19 16.60 11.81
CA PRO A 252 -12.40 15.24 12.30
C PRO A 252 -13.86 14.86 12.59
N SER A 253 -14.73 15.85 12.84
CA SER A 253 -16.18 15.68 12.96
C SER A 253 -16.97 15.84 11.66
N ASP A 254 -16.31 16.17 10.53
CA ASP A 254 -16.91 16.17 9.20
C ASP A 254 -17.16 14.73 8.74
N ALA A 255 -17.99 14.00 9.49
CA ALA A 255 -18.76 12.96 8.86
C ALA A 255 -19.67 13.66 7.86
N PRO A 256 -19.57 13.39 6.55
CA PRO A 256 -20.67 13.79 5.67
C PRO A 256 -21.92 13.18 6.31
N ASP A 257 -22.99 13.98 6.48
CA ASP A 257 -24.31 13.45 6.82
C ASP A 257 -24.51 12.26 5.89
N ALA A 258 -24.40 11.05 6.46
CA ALA A 258 -24.57 9.85 5.68
C ALA A 258 -26.01 9.96 5.20
N GLN A 259 -26.19 10.29 3.92
CA GLN A 259 -27.41 9.96 3.21
C GLN A 259 -27.45 8.43 3.18
N LEU A 260 -27.76 7.85 4.34
CA LEU A 260 -28.58 6.68 4.40
C LEU A 260 -29.84 7.15 3.71
N ASP A 261 -29.98 6.80 2.43
CA ASP A 261 -31.28 6.83 1.78
C ASP A 261 -32.23 6.19 2.77
N ASP A 262 -33.20 6.97 3.27
CA ASP A 262 -34.29 6.48 4.07
C ASP A 262 -34.86 5.29 3.29
N VAL A 263 -34.57 4.09 3.77
CA VAL A 263 -35.28 2.89 3.34
C VAL A 263 -36.67 3.12 3.87
N ASP A 264 -37.57 3.55 2.98
CA ASP A 264 -39.00 3.68 3.26
C ASP A 264 -39.48 2.38 3.92
N ASP A 265 -39.66 2.44 5.25
CA ASP A 265 -40.37 1.43 6.04
C ASP A 265 -41.86 1.54 5.68
N ASP A 266 -42.22 0.99 4.52
CA ASP A 266 -43.61 0.80 4.09
C ASP A 266 -43.78 -0.64 3.57
N TYR A 267 -43.68 -1.64 4.46
CA TYR A 267 -44.31 -2.96 4.34
C TYR A 267 -44.56 -3.65 5.68
#